data_AF-A0A5R9LQX0-F1
#
_entry.id   AF-A0A5R9LQX0-F1
#
_cell.length_a   1.000
_cell.length_b   1.000
_cell.length_c   1.000
_cell.angle_alpha   90.00
_cell.angle_beta   90.00
_cell.angle_gamma   90.00
#
_symmetry.space_group_name_H-M   'P 1'
#
loop_
_entity.id
_entity.type
_entity.pdbx_description
1 polymer ?
#
loop_
_entity_poly.entity_id
_entity_poly.type
_entity_poly.pdbx_seq_one_letter_code
_entity_poly.pdbx_strand_id
1 'polypeptide(L)'
;MHEAPERNMRGRPGFHSIGYAFIELSYDSADRPILGGRYIIDVAAQDAAPQTDAFWVGRWQMDHDGWRGTLDITSAVPFAVSYTAADGQGLAVDGGPDPGLPHVLRISIPFSPDNIQQFQLFAHTWEKDVFSGLTQWGPCNFGVQGNRG
;
A
#
# COMPACT_ATOMS: atom_id res chain seq x y z
N MET A 1 67.79 -8.32 -38.96
CA MET A 1 66.42 -7.80 -38.71
C MET A 1 65.65 -8.92 -38.01
N HIS A 2 65.83 -9.09 -36.70
CA HIS A 2 64.97 -8.59 -35.61
C HIS A 2 63.53 -9.13 -35.68
N GLU A 3 63.36 -10.36 -35.18
CA GLU A 3 62.07 -10.90 -34.73
C GLU A 3 61.64 -10.16 -33.46
N ALA A 4 60.37 -9.73 -33.41
CA ALA A 4 59.74 -9.21 -32.21
C ALA A 4 58.96 -10.34 -31.51
N PRO A 5 58.96 -10.43 -30.16
CA PRO A 5 58.25 -11.48 -29.45
C PRO A 5 56.76 -11.18 -29.31
N GLU A 6 55.93 -12.21 -29.50
CA GLU A 6 54.49 -12.19 -29.21
C GLU A 6 54.24 -11.88 -27.72
N ARG A 7 53.46 -10.83 -27.48
CA ARG A 7 53.05 -10.42 -26.14
C ARG A 7 51.77 -11.13 -25.74
N ASN A 8 51.93 -12.06 -24.81
CA ASN A 8 50.90 -12.74 -24.02
C ASN A 8 49.87 -11.75 -23.43
N MET A 9 48.65 -11.70 -23.99
CA MET A 9 47.51 -10.97 -23.40
C MET A 9 46.65 -11.92 -22.56
N ARG A 10 47.10 -12.22 -21.34
CA ARG A 10 46.20 -12.64 -20.25
C ARG A 10 45.85 -11.42 -19.41
N GLY A 11 44.54 -11.22 -19.18
CA GLY A 11 44.04 -10.42 -18.06
C GLY A 11 43.22 -9.20 -18.45
N ARG A 12 41.95 -9.42 -18.80
CA ARG A 12 40.89 -8.48 -18.40
C ARG A 12 39.75 -9.29 -17.78
N PRO A 13 39.47 -9.16 -16.47
CA PRO A 13 38.23 -9.68 -15.92
C PRO A 13 37.09 -8.93 -16.59
N GLY A 14 36.28 -9.67 -17.35
CA GLY A 14 35.04 -9.16 -17.93
C GLY A 14 34.12 -8.70 -16.81
N PHE A 15 33.65 -7.46 -16.93
CA PHE A 15 32.48 -6.99 -16.20
C PHE A 15 31.36 -8.01 -16.39
N HIS A 16 31.01 -8.75 -15.33
CA HIS A 16 29.79 -9.54 -15.33
C HIS A 16 28.64 -8.55 -15.23
N SER A 17 28.02 -8.28 -16.38
CA SER A 17 26.65 -7.77 -16.40
C SER A 17 25.81 -8.77 -15.60
N ILE A 18 25.24 -8.33 -14.49
CA ILE A 18 24.24 -9.10 -13.76
C ILE A 18 22.97 -8.97 -14.62
N GLY A 19 22.92 -9.76 -15.69
CA GLY A 19 21.77 -9.82 -16.57
C GLY A 19 20.60 -10.32 -15.76
N TYR A 20 19.57 -9.51 -15.62
CA TYR A 20 18.27 -9.99 -15.17
C TYR A 20 17.77 -10.99 -16.22
N ALA A 21 17.95 -12.28 -15.93
CA ALA A 21 17.35 -13.34 -16.74
C ALA A 21 15.94 -13.58 -16.21
N PHE A 22 14.94 -13.38 -17.06
CA PHE A 22 13.60 -13.89 -16.76
C PHE A 22 13.66 -15.42 -16.77
N ILE A 23 13.06 -16.04 -15.77
CA ILE A 23 12.82 -17.48 -15.76
C ILE A 23 11.35 -17.72 -16.10
N GLU A 24 11.10 -18.65 -17.00
CA GLU A 24 9.75 -19.16 -17.24
C GLU A 24 9.52 -20.32 -16.26
N LEU A 25 8.48 -20.22 -15.45
CA LEU A 25 8.08 -21.26 -14.51
C LEU A 25 6.70 -21.76 -14.92
N SER A 26 6.58 -23.06 -15.18
CA SER A 26 5.26 -23.67 -15.37
C SER A 26 4.56 -23.81 -14.02
N TYR A 27 3.23 -23.67 -14.03
CA TYR A 27 2.40 -23.82 -12.83
C TYR A 27 2.55 -25.22 -12.19
N ASP A 28 2.87 -26.23 -12.98
CA ASP A 28 3.06 -27.63 -12.58
C ASP A 28 4.53 -28.02 -12.37
N SER A 29 5.45 -27.06 -12.22
CA SER A 29 6.86 -27.34 -11.94
C SER A 29 7.03 -28.14 -10.65
N ALA A 30 7.51 -29.38 -10.78
CA ALA A 30 7.74 -30.29 -9.66
C ALA A 30 9.02 -29.93 -8.86
N ASP A 31 10.01 -29.34 -9.52
CA ASP A 31 11.27 -28.90 -8.94
C ASP A 31 11.19 -27.51 -8.28
N ARG A 32 10.21 -26.69 -8.69
CA ARG A 32 9.94 -25.36 -8.15
C ARG A 32 8.45 -25.12 -7.96
N PRO A 33 7.82 -25.80 -6.98
CA PRO A 33 6.39 -25.65 -6.73
C PRO A 33 6.06 -24.20 -6.36
N ILE A 34 5.08 -23.62 -7.07
CA ILE A 34 4.54 -22.29 -6.74
C ILE A 34 3.65 -22.45 -5.50
N LEU A 35 4.15 -22.03 -4.34
CA LEU A 35 3.42 -22.12 -3.06
C LEU A 35 2.32 -21.05 -2.91
N GLY A 36 2.31 -20.07 -3.82
CA GLY A 36 1.36 -18.96 -3.90
C GLY A 36 1.84 -17.95 -4.93
N GLY A 37 0.92 -17.24 -5.57
CA GLY A 37 1.24 -16.26 -6.59
C GLY A 37 0.23 -15.12 -6.62
N ARG A 38 0.70 -13.91 -6.93
CA ARG A 38 -0.13 -12.76 -7.28
C ARG A 38 0.14 -12.44 -8.74
N TYR A 39 -0.91 -12.38 -9.55
CA TYR A 39 -0.81 -12.06 -10.96
C TYR A 39 -1.37 -10.66 -11.20
N ILE A 40 -0.73 -9.93 -12.10
CA ILE A 40 -1.18 -8.61 -12.54
C ILE A 40 -1.87 -8.83 -13.89
N ILE A 41 -3.19 -8.67 -13.93
CA ILE A 41 -3.98 -8.85 -15.16
C ILE A 41 -4.01 -7.61 -16.04
N ASP A 42 -3.74 -6.46 -15.44
CA ASP A 42 -3.80 -5.18 -16.10
C ASP A 42 -2.79 -4.22 -15.47
N VAL A 43 -2.15 -3.41 -16.29
CA VAL A 43 -1.22 -2.38 -15.89
C VAL A 43 -1.60 -1.15 -16.68
N ALA A 44 -1.89 -0.05 -15.97
CA ALA A 44 -2.13 1.21 -16.63
C ALA A 44 -0.91 1.62 -17.48
N ALA A 45 -1.14 2.38 -18.54
CA ALA A 45 -0.06 2.93 -19.35
C ALA A 45 0.97 3.65 -18.47
N GLN A 46 2.23 3.64 -18.86
CA GLN A 46 3.32 4.23 -18.06
C GLN A 46 3.09 5.72 -17.76
N ASP A 47 2.38 6.42 -18.63
CA ASP A 47 2.01 7.83 -18.55
C ASP A 47 0.58 8.06 -18.02
N ALA A 48 -0.11 7.01 -17.57
CA ALA A 48 -1.41 7.15 -16.95
C ALA A 48 -1.32 8.01 -15.68
N ALA A 49 -2.38 8.78 -15.43
CA ALA A 49 -2.50 9.50 -14.18
C ALA A 49 -2.43 8.51 -12.99
N PRO A 50 -1.77 8.86 -11.89
CA PRO A 50 -1.70 7.99 -10.71
C PRO A 50 -3.11 7.62 -10.23
N GLN A 51 -3.33 6.34 -9.94
CA GLN A 51 -4.50 5.90 -9.18
C GLN A 51 -4.35 6.37 -7.74
N THR A 52 -4.93 7.54 -7.45
CA THR A 52 -4.83 8.20 -6.14
C THR A 52 -5.79 7.61 -5.11
N ASP A 53 -6.85 6.93 -5.56
CA ASP A 53 -7.74 6.11 -4.76
C ASP A 53 -7.03 4.87 -4.16
N ALA A 54 -6.11 4.27 -4.92
CA ALA A 54 -5.29 3.14 -4.46
C ALA A 54 -4.33 3.53 -3.33
N PHE A 55 -4.12 4.83 -3.06
CA PHE A 55 -3.30 5.27 -1.93
C PHE A 55 -3.84 4.75 -0.60
N TRP A 56 -5.15 4.55 -0.47
CA TRP A 56 -5.73 4.08 0.78
C TRP A 56 -5.55 2.57 1.03
N VAL A 57 -5.26 1.76 0.02
CA VAL A 57 -5.19 0.30 0.16
C VAL A 57 -4.00 -0.11 1.02
N GLY A 58 -4.25 -0.61 2.22
CA GLY A 58 -3.23 -1.01 3.17
C GLY A 58 -3.75 -1.12 4.60
N ARG A 59 -2.85 -1.48 5.50
CA ARG A 59 -3.09 -1.56 6.93
C ARG A 59 -2.53 -0.32 7.61
N TRP A 60 -3.40 0.45 8.23
CA TRP A 60 -3.07 1.74 8.83
C TRP A 60 -3.19 1.68 10.34
N GLN A 61 -2.13 2.03 11.04
CA GLN A 61 -2.19 2.28 12.48
C GLN A 61 -2.76 3.68 12.68
N MET A 62 -3.91 3.76 13.32
CA MET A 62 -4.67 4.98 13.50
C MET A 62 -4.72 5.34 14.99
N ASP A 63 -4.53 6.61 15.29
CA ASP A 63 -4.71 7.20 16.62
C ASP A 63 -5.70 8.35 16.48
N HIS A 64 -6.84 8.26 17.16
CA HIS A 64 -7.84 9.32 17.25
C HIS A 64 -8.14 9.62 18.71
N ASP A 65 -7.87 10.85 19.15
CA ASP A 65 -8.11 11.26 20.54
C ASP A 65 -7.48 10.32 21.60
N GLY A 66 -6.31 9.74 21.30
CA GLY A 66 -5.62 8.79 22.17
C GLY A 66 -6.14 7.34 22.09
N TRP A 67 -7.18 7.10 21.30
CA TRP A 67 -7.71 5.77 21.01
C TRP A 67 -7.00 5.20 19.79
N ARG A 68 -6.29 4.10 20.02
CA ARG A 68 -5.57 3.39 18.97
C ARG A 68 -6.45 2.33 18.33
N GLY A 69 -6.25 2.13 17.04
CA GLY A 69 -6.78 0.99 16.33
C GLY A 69 -6.11 0.84 14.97
N THR A 70 -6.59 -0.12 14.20
CA THR A 70 -6.09 -0.41 12.87
C THR A 70 -7.21 -0.31 11.87
N LEU A 71 -7.03 0.49 10.82
CA LEU A 71 -7.89 0.54 9.65
C LEU A 71 -7.27 -0.35 8.56
N ASP A 72 -7.96 -1.41 8.15
CA ASP A 72 -7.48 -2.35 7.13
C ASP A 72 -8.33 -2.19 5.86
N ILE A 73 -7.74 -1.58 4.83
CA ILE A 73 -8.40 -1.29 3.55
C ILE A 73 -7.84 -2.26 2.51
N THR A 74 -8.66 -3.21 2.08
CA THR A 74 -8.24 -4.28 1.15
C THR A 74 -8.53 -3.93 -0.31
N SER A 75 -9.46 -3.01 -0.56
CA SER A 75 -9.82 -2.56 -1.90
C SER A 75 -10.36 -1.14 -1.86
N ALA A 76 -10.00 -0.32 -2.86
CA ALA A 76 -10.58 0.99 -3.09
C ALA A 76 -11.85 0.93 -3.94
N VAL A 77 -11.95 -0.03 -4.87
CA VAL A 77 -13.08 -0.21 -5.80
C VAL A 77 -13.31 -1.71 -6.08
N PRO A 78 -14.43 -2.32 -5.62
CA PRO A 78 -15.35 -1.76 -4.64
C PRO A 78 -14.62 -1.48 -3.31
N PHE A 79 -15.05 -0.47 -2.58
CA PHE A 79 -14.41 -0.13 -1.32
C PHE A 79 -14.65 -1.23 -0.28
N ALA A 80 -13.57 -1.76 0.29
CA ALA A 80 -13.62 -2.82 1.29
C ALA A 80 -12.66 -2.48 2.43
N VAL A 81 -13.22 -2.35 3.63
CA VAL A 81 -12.52 -1.85 4.82
C VAL A 81 -13.04 -2.52 6.08
N SER A 82 -12.17 -2.63 7.07
CA SER A 82 -12.53 -2.98 8.44
C SER A 82 -11.72 -2.15 9.43
N TYR A 83 -12.22 -1.99 10.64
CA TYR A 83 -11.48 -1.38 11.73
C TYR A 83 -11.33 -2.37 12.88
N THR A 84 -10.16 -2.40 13.50
CA THR A 84 -9.90 -3.18 14.72
C THR A 84 -9.50 -2.22 15.83
N ALA A 85 -10.28 -2.15 16.90
CA ALA A 85 -9.97 -1.32 18.07
C ALA A 85 -8.79 -1.92 18.87
N ALA A 86 -8.22 -1.14 19.80
CA ALA A 86 -7.09 -1.56 20.61
C ALA A 86 -7.32 -2.83 21.45
N ASP A 87 -8.57 -3.12 21.80
CA ASP A 87 -8.98 -4.33 22.52
C ASP A 87 -9.16 -5.57 21.60
N GLY A 88 -8.94 -5.39 20.29
CA GLY A 88 -9.10 -6.43 19.28
C GLY A 88 -10.53 -6.53 18.71
N GLN A 89 -11.47 -5.71 19.15
CA GLN A 89 -12.83 -5.70 18.60
C GLN A 89 -12.82 -5.25 17.14
N GLY A 90 -13.35 -6.10 16.26
CA GLY A 90 -13.64 -5.74 14.88
C GLY A 90 -14.90 -4.89 14.78
N LEU A 91 -14.81 -3.74 14.10
CA LEU A 91 -15.90 -2.82 13.83
C LEU A 91 -16.11 -2.71 12.32
N ALA A 92 -17.39 -2.68 11.93
CA ALA A 92 -17.77 -2.34 10.57
C ALA A 92 -17.38 -0.89 10.28
N VAL A 93 -17.09 -0.60 9.01
CA VAL A 93 -16.75 0.74 8.54
C VAL A 93 -17.59 1.01 7.31
N ASP A 94 -18.36 2.10 7.35
CA ASP A 94 -19.14 2.58 6.22
C ASP A 94 -18.45 3.78 5.56
N GLY A 95 -18.72 4.03 4.29
CA GLY A 95 -18.19 5.16 3.53
C GLY A 95 -17.13 4.75 2.51
N GLY A 96 -16.15 5.62 2.26
CA GLY A 96 -15.08 5.37 1.29
C GLY A 96 -14.35 6.63 0.82
N PRO A 97 -13.40 6.47 -0.12
CA PRO A 97 -12.72 7.60 -0.75
C PRO A 97 -13.74 8.54 -1.40
N ASP A 98 -13.51 9.84 -1.27
CA ASP A 98 -14.34 10.86 -1.91
C ASP A 98 -14.12 10.78 -3.44
N PRO A 99 -15.19 10.64 -4.24
CA PRO A 99 -15.06 10.45 -5.69
C PRO A 99 -14.50 11.68 -6.42
N GLY A 100 -14.66 12.88 -5.85
CA GLY A 100 -14.09 14.11 -6.41
C GLY A 100 -12.70 14.43 -5.86
N LEU A 101 -12.35 13.87 -4.70
CA LEU A 101 -11.10 14.11 -4.00
C LEU A 101 -10.51 12.77 -3.49
N PRO A 102 -9.88 11.95 -4.34
CA PRO A 102 -9.47 10.59 -3.96
C PRO A 102 -8.47 10.51 -2.78
N HIS A 103 -7.78 11.61 -2.48
CA HIS A 103 -6.91 11.76 -1.31
C HIS A 103 -7.67 12.06 0.00
N VAL A 104 -9.00 12.13 -0.05
CA VAL A 104 -9.88 12.31 1.10
C VAL A 104 -10.67 11.03 1.32
N LEU A 105 -10.63 10.49 2.53
CA LEU A 105 -11.41 9.33 2.95
C LEU A 105 -12.48 9.79 3.95
N ARG A 106 -13.74 9.50 3.63
CA ARG A 106 -14.90 9.81 4.48
C ARG A 106 -15.53 8.52 4.95
N ILE A 107 -15.38 8.21 6.23
CA ILE A 107 -15.90 6.96 6.80
C ILE A 107 -16.67 7.19 8.10
N SER A 108 -17.49 6.22 8.49
CA SER A 108 -18.16 6.18 9.78
C SER A 108 -17.87 4.87 10.48
N ILE A 109 -17.60 4.92 11.79
CA ILE A 109 -17.32 3.75 12.63
C ILE A 109 -18.28 3.77 13.83
N PRO A 110 -19.13 2.74 14.01
CA PRO A 110 -20.03 2.61 15.14
C PRO A 110 -19.31 1.93 16.32
N PHE A 111 -18.63 2.69 17.16
CA PHE A 111 -17.98 2.16 18.37
C PHE A 111 -18.99 1.62 19.40
N SER A 112 -20.22 2.14 19.38
CA SER A 112 -21.39 1.58 20.08
C SER A 112 -22.68 2.05 19.39
N PRO A 113 -23.86 1.51 19.72
CA PRO A 113 -25.14 1.94 19.11
C PRO A 113 -25.39 3.46 19.18
N ASP A 114 -24.97 4.10 20.27
CA ASP A 114 -25.13 5.56 20.48
C ASP A 114 -23.85 6.37 20.21
N ASN A 115 -22.80 5.74 19.66
CA ASN A 115 -21.51 6.38 19.37
C ASN A 115 -21.03 6.00 17.97
N ILE A 116 -21.60 6.68 16.99
CA ILE A 116 -21.16 6.61 15.60
C ILE A 116 -20.29 7.83 15.33
N GLN A 117 -19.01 7.60 15.08
CA GLN A 117 -18.06 8.67 14.79
C GLN A 117 -17.83 8.78 13.30
N GLN A 118 -17.88 10.01 12.80
CA GLN A 118 -17.58 10.34 11.41
C GLN A 118 -16.13 10.79 11.31
N PHE A 119 -15.41 10.29 10.31
CA PHE A 119 -14.02 10.61 10.04
C PHE A 119 -13.89 11.27 8.67
N GLN A 120 -13.09 12.33 8.61
CA GLN A 120 -12.59 12.90 7.37
C GLN A 120 -11.06 12.90 7.42
N LEU A 121 -10.46 11.99 6.65
CA LEU A 121 -9.02 11.74 6.63
C LEU A 121 -8.42 12.23 5.31
N PHE A 122 -7.19 12.71 5.35
CA PHE A 122 -6.46 13.29 4.23
C PHE A 122 -5.13 12.55 4.07
N ALA A 123 -4.98 11.79 2.99
CA ALA A 123 -3.72 11.14 2.65
C ALA A 123 -2.68 12.20 2.26
N HIS A 124 -1.47 12.09 2.79
CA HIS A 124 -0.38 13.00 2.43
C HIS A 124 0.19 12.56 1.09
N THR A 125 -0.07 13.33 0.04
CA THR A 125 0.26 12.92 -1.35
C THR A 125 1.75 12.82 -1.65
N TRP A 126 2.59 13.46 -0.82
CA TRP A 126 4.06 13.39 -0.89
C TRP A 126 4.66 12.40 0.12
N GLU A 127 3.89 11.98 1.13
CA GLU A 127 4.28 11.02 2.17
C GLU A 127 3.24 9.89 2.20
N LYS A 128 3.40 8.92 1.29
CA LYS A 128 2.35 7.94 0.94
C LYS A 128 1.89 7.03 2.08
N ASP A 129 2.62 7.01 3.19
CA ASP A 129 2.35 6.16 4.35
C ASP A 129 1.90 6.95 5.56
N VAL A 130 1.42 8.19 5.37
CA VAL A 130 0.89 9.05 6.44
C VAL A 130 -0.43 9.67 6.01
N PHE A 131 -1.36 9.78 6.96
CA PHE A 131 -2.53 10.65 6.84
C PHE A 131 -2.76 11.44 8.13
N SER A 132 -3.51 12.53 8.01
CA SER A 132 -4.10 13.24 9.14
C SER A 132 -5.56 13.58 8.85
N GLY A 133 -6.32 13.96 9.86
CA GLY A 133 -7.74 14.23 9.68
C GLY A 133 -8.44 14.65 10.95
N LEU A 134 -9.76 14.58 10.88
CA LEU A 134 -10.65 14.89 11.97
C LEU A 134 -11.65 13.76 12.17
N THR A 135 -12.01 13.54 13.43
CA THR A 135 -13.20 12.79 13.81
C THR A 135 -14.13 13.67 14.61
N GLN A 136 -15.43 13.39 14.54
CA GLN A 136 -16.44 14.10 15.32
C GLN A 136 -17.00 13.21 16.42
N TRP A 137 -16.98 13.71 17.66
CA TRP A 137 -17.68 13.10 18.79
C TRP A 137 -18.56 14.17 19.47
N GLY A 138 -19.87 14.01 19.32
CA GLY A 138 -20.84 15.05 19.71
C GLY A 138 -20.60 16.35 18.93
N PRO A 139 -20.56 17.53 19.60
CA PRO A 139 -20.30 18.80 18.93
C PRO A 139 -18.81 19.09 18.70
N CYS A 140 -17.91 18.20 19.14
CA CYS A 140 -16.48 18.45 19.17
C CYS A 140 -15.75 17.70 18.05
N ASN A 141 -14.73 18.35 17.48
CA ASN A 141 -13.79 17.75 16.53
C ASN A 141 -12.49 17.38 17.24
N PHE A 142 -11.97 16.21 16.91
CA PHE A 142 -10.72 15.68 17.44
C PHE A 142 -9.76 15.35 16.31
N GLY A 143 -8.46 15.53 16.57
CA GLY A 143 -7.41 15.18 15.62
C GLY A 143 -7.31 13.68 15.43
N VAL A 144 -7.08 13.28 14.18
CA VAL A 144 -6.79 11.90 13.80
C VAL A 144 -5.49 11.89 13.02
N GLN A 145 -4.65 10.90 13.28
CA GLN A 145 -3.48 10.62 12.48
C GLN A 145 -3.34 9.13 12.27
N GLY A 146 -2.61 8.75 11.22
CA GLY A 146 -2.22 7.37 11.07
C GLY A 146 -1.07 7.19 10.09
N ASN A 147 -0.46 6.02 10.17
CA ASN A 147 0.61 5.61 9.28
C ASN A 147 0.42 4.17 8.80
N ARG A 148 0.96 3.86 7.61
CA ARG A 148 0.92 2.51 7.06
C ARG A 148 2.03 1.66 7.71
N GLY A 149 1.66 0.46 8.17
CA GLY A 149 2.58 -0.51 8.79
C GLY A 149 3.26 -1.45 7.80
#